data_AF-A0A8C7HX97-F1
#
_entry.id   AF-A0A8C7HX97-F1
#
_cell.length_a   1.000
_cell.length_b   1.000
_cell.length_c   1.000
_cell.angle_alpha   90.00
_cell.angle_beta   90.00
_cell.angle_gamma   90.00
#
_symmetry.space_group_name_H-M   'P 1'
#
loop_
_entity.id
_entity.type
_entity.pdbx_description
1 polymer ?
#
loop_
_entity_poly.entity_id
_entity_poly.type
_entity_poly.pdbx_seq_one_letter_code
_entity_poly.pdbx_strand_id
1 'polypeptide(L)'
;MSQVTKTLLDLTQRRNFYAGDLLSSVEILRNVTDTFKRASYEPSSDDVQNFFQIISNLLEEDNREKWEDAQQIYPGAVELMQVIEEFIHIVGLGMKDFHNAYLMTGNLVASIQRLPALSVMTDINFPMKGRKGMVDWARNSEDKVVIPKGIFLPQSAGKSVYTVYIYINTIPSEKGHG
;
A
#
# COMPACT_ATOMS: atom_id res chain seq x y z
N MET A 1 -17.36 -4.32 -5.69
CA MET A 1 -17.25 -3.49 -4.48
C MET A 1 -17.64 -4.29 -3.26
N SER A 2 -16.70 -4.54 -2.34
CA SER A 2 -17.06 -5.13 -1.04
C SER A 2 -17.79 -4.07 -0.20
N GLN A 3 -19.06 -4.36 0.15
CA GLN A 3 -19.84 -3.49 1.04
C GLN A 3 -19.12 -3.22 2.36
N VAL A 4 -18.34 -4.20 2.84
CA VAL A 4 -17.51 -4.09 4.04
C VAL A 4 -16.45 -3.01 3.89
N THR A 5 -15.70 -3.00 2.78
CA THR A 5 -14.65 -1.99 2.54
C THR A 5 -15.23 -0.59 2.46
N LYS A 6 -16.40 -0.43 1.82
CA LYS A 6 -17.08 0.87 1.78
C LYS A 6 -17.48 1.35 3.17
N THR A 7 -18.11 0.49 3.97
CA THR A 7 -18.49 0.83 5.34
C THR A 7 -17.27 1.14 6.22
N LEU A 8 -16.18 0.38 6.09
CA LEU A 8 -14.94 0.66 6.81
C LEU A 8 -14.34 2.01 6.40
N LEU A 9 -14.37 2.35 5.11
CA LEU A 9 -13.95 3.67 4.64
C LEU A 9 -14.77 4.79 5.30
N ASP A 10 -16.09 4.68 5.29
CA ASP A 10 -16.98 5.69 5.90
C ASP A 10 -16.73 5.85 7.42
N LEU A 11 -16.37 4.75 8.12
CA LEU A 11 -16.00 4.79 9.53
C LEU A 11 -14.65 5.47 9.75
N THR A 12 -13.63 5.08 8.99
CA THR A 12 -12.27 5.63 9.15
C THR A 12 -12.17 7.10 8.78
N GLN A 13 -13.04 7.60 7.91
CA GLN A 13 -13.14 9.03 7.58
C GLN A 13 -13.60 9.90 8.77
N ARG A 14 -14.25 9.32 9.79
CA ARG A 14 -14.70 10.05 10.98
C ARG A 14 -13.57 10.36 11.96
N ARG A 15 -12.40 9.73 11.81
CA ARG A 15 -11.14 9.98 12.56
C ARG A 15 -11.20 9.81 14.09
N ASN A 16 -12.33 9.39 14.65
CA ASN A 16 -12.51 9.15 16.09
C ASN A 16 -12.21 7.70 16.43
N PHE A 17 -10.94 7.34 16.47
CA PHE A 17 -10.49 5.98 16.80
C PHE A 17 -10.17 5.83 18.29
N TYR A 18 -10.45 4.65 18.83
CA TYR A 18 -9.71 4.07 19.96
C TYR A 18 -8.57 3.18 19.43
N ALA A 19 -7.61 2.83 20.29
CA ALA A 19 -6.52 1.91 19.95
C ALA A 19 -7.03 0.56 19.38
N GLY A 20 -8.08 0.01 20.00
CA GLY A 20 -8.73 -1.23 19.53
C GLY A 20 -9.40 -1.10 18.16
N ASP A 21 -9.84 0.09 17.75
CA ASP A 21 -10.44 0.31 16.43
C ASP A 21 -9.38 0.21 15.32
N LEU A 22 -8.13 0.61 15.61
CA LEU A 22 -7.02 0.46 14.67
C LEU A 22 -6.72 -1.02 14.40
N LEU A 23 -6.60 -1.83 15.47
CA LEU A 23 -6.40 -3.27 15.35
C LEU A 23 -7.56 -3.95 14.63
N SER A 24 -8.79 -3.63 15.01
CA SER A 24 -9.99 -4.19 14.38
C SER A 24 -10.07 -3.82 12.89
N SER A 25 -9.66 -2.60 12.53
CA SER A 25 -9.61 -2.18 11.13
C SER A 25 -8.59 -2.98 10.32
N VAL A 26 -7.42 -3.27 10.89
CA VAL A 26 -6.40 -4.14 10.26
C VAL A 26 -6.95 -5.56 10.06
N GLU A 27 -7.59 -6.12 11.08
CA GLU A 27 -8.20 -7.46 11.01
C GLU A 27 -9.31 -7.53 9.94
N ILE A 28 -10.14 -6.48 9.82
CA ILE A 28 -11.15 -6.41 8.75
C ILE A 28 -10.48 -6.38 7.38
N LEU A 29 -9.42 -5.57 7.20
CA LEU A 29 -8.67 -5.52 5.94
C LEU A 29 -8.00 -6.88 5.62
N ARG A 30 -7.47 -7.58 6.62
CA ARG A 30 -6.95 -8.96 6.50
C ARG A 30 -8.02 -9.89 5.97
N ASN A 31 -9.18 -9.93 6.64
CA ASN A 31 -10.29 -10.80 6.27
C ASN A 31 -10.84 -10.50 4.86
N VAL A 32 -10.88 -9.22 4.48
CA VAL A 32 -11.24 -8.79 3.11
C VAL A 32 -10.21 -9.30 2.09
N THR A 33 -8.92 -9.13 2.39
CA THR A 33 -7.81 -9.57 1.52
C THR A 33 -7.84 -11.09 1.32
N ASP A 34 -8.00 -11.85 2.39
CA ASP A 34 -8.11 -13.31 2.34
C ASP A 34 -9.34 -13.78 1.58
N THR A 35 -10.44 -13.03 1.65
CA THR A 35 -11.66 -13.33 0.89
C THR A 35 -11.44 -13.09 -0.59
N PHE A 36 -10.82 -11.97 -1.00
CA PHE A 36 -10.46 -11.74 -2.39
C PHE A 36 -9.55 -12.84 -2.95
N LYS A 37 -8.53 -13.22 -2.18
CA LYS A 37 -7.60 -14.29 -2.53
C LYS A 37 -8.31 -15.64 -2.71
N ARG A 38 -9.09 -16.08 -1.72
CA ARG A 38 -9.81 -17.38 -1.76
C ARG A 38 -10.85 -17.43 -2.86
N ALA A 39 -11.54 -16.33 -3.12
CA ALA A 39 -12.57 -16.26 -4.16
C ALA A 39 -11.98 -16.06 -5.57
N SER A 40 -10.66 -15.89 -5.71
CA SER A 40 -10.02 -15.48 -6.97
C SER A 40 -10.70 -14.24 -7.58
N TYR A 41 -11.13 -13.32 -6.73
CA TYR A 41 -11.84 -12.13 -7.15
C TYR A 41 -10.84 -11.02 -7.46
N GLU A 42 -10.94 -10.45 -8.66
CA GLU A 42 -10.13 -9.30 -9.07
C GLU A 42 -10.73 -7.99 -8.53
N PRO A 43 -10.02 -7.24 -7.66
CA PRO A 43 -10.52 -5.98 -7.13
C PRO A 43 -10.75 -4.95 -8.24
N SER A 44 -11.87 -4.24 -8.18
CA SER A 44 -12.12 -3.09 -9.08
C SER A 44 -11.21 -1.91 -8.72
N SER A 45 -11.08 -0.92 -9.61
CA SER A 45 -10.33 0.31 -9.32
C SER A 45 -10.83 0.99 -8.04
N ASP A 46 -12.16 1.02 -7.82
CA ASP A 46 -12.74 1.62 -6.61
C ASP A 46 -12.42 0.81 -5.36
N ASP A 47 -12.40 -0.53 -5.44
CA ASP A 47 -11.98 -1.38 -4.32
C ASP A 47 -10.53 -1.07 -3.92
N VAL A 48 -9.65 -0.90 -4.91
CA VAL A 48 -8.24 -0.54 -4.68
C VAL A 48 -8.12 0.86 -4.07
N GLN A 49 -8.79 1.88 -4.63
CA GLN A 49 -8.74 3.24 -4.08
C GLN A 49 -9.25 3.29 -2.63
N ASN A 50 -10.38 2.64 -2.35
CA ASN A 50 -10.96 2.62 -1.02
C ASN A 50 -10.04 1.91 -0.02
N PHE A 51 -9.45 0.78 -0.41
CA PHE A 51 -8.52 0.05 0.44
C PHE A 51 -7.32 0.91 0.85
N PHE A 52 -6.66 1.58 -0.11
CA PHE A 52 -5.52 2.44 0.19
C PHE A 52 -5.92 3.72 0.95
N GLN A 53 -7.13 4.25 0.74
CA GLN A 53 -7.63 5.39 1.50
C GLN A 53 -7.90 5.03 2.97
N ILE A 54 -8.44 3.85 3.26
CA ILE A 54 -8.60 3.37 4.65
C ILE A 54 -7.25 3.35 5.34
N ILE A 55 -6.24 2.78 4.68
CA ILE A 55 -4.88 2.69 5.24
C ILE A 55 -4.28 4.07 5.46
N SER A 56 -4.45 4.99 4.51
CA SER A 56 -4.03 6.38 4.69
C SER A 56 -4.70 7.03 5.91
N ASN A 57 -5.98 6.74 6.18
CA ASN A 57 -6.69 7.27 7.36
C ASN A 57 -6.17 6.65 8.66
N LEU A 58 -5.86 5.36 8.67
CA LEU A 58 -5.29 4.67 9.83
C LEU A 58 -3.89 5.22 10.17
N LEU A 59 -3.12 5.59 9.16
CA LEU A 59 -1.75 6.13 9.27
C LEU A 59 -1.69 7.65 9.50
N GLU A 60 -2.81 8.32 9.75
CA GLU A 60 -2.79 9.74 10.13
C GLU A 60 -1.98 9.94 11.43
N GLU A 61 -1.26 11.05 11.51
CA GLU A 61 -0.37 11.35 12.63
C GLU A 61 -1.11 11.42 13.98
N ASP A 62 -2.36 11.88 13.98
CA ASP A 62 -3.25 11.93 15.15
C ASP A 62 -3.52 10.53 15.78
N ASN A 63 -3.18 9.45 15.07
CA ASN A 63 -3.32 8.08 15.54
C ASN A 63 -2.03 7.52 16.16
N ARG A 64 -0.92 8.27 16.19
CA ARG A 64 0.38 7.79 16.68
C ARG A 64 0.29 7.18 18.09
N GLU A 65 -0.22 7.94 19.06
CA GLU A 65 -0.34 7.46 20.46
C GLU A 65 -1.26 6.23 20.56
N LYS A 66 -2.31 6.18 19.73
CA LYS A 66 -3.26 5.06 19.69
C LYS A 66 -2.62 3.80 19.09
N TRP A 67 -1.75 3.96 18.10
CA TRP A 67 -0.94 2.86 17.57
C TRP A 67 0.08 2.38 18.59
N GLU A 68 0.71 3.29 19.34
CA GLU A 68 1.64 2.92 20.43
C GLU A 68 0.93 2.10 21.51
N ASP A 69 -0.27 2.51 21.93
CA ASP A 69 -1.12 1.76 22.88
C ASP A 69 -1.54 0.40 22.31
N ALA A 70 -2.10 0.37 21.09
CA ALA A 70 -2.50 -0.86 20.41
C ALA A 70 -1.34 -1.88 20.27
N GLN A 71 -0.13 -1.39 20.01
CA GLN A 71 1.04 -2.24 19.82
C GLN A 71 1.58 -2.87 21.11
N GLN A 72 1.14 -2.42 22.29
CA GLN A 72 1.48 -3.09 23.55
C GLN A 72 0.86 -4.49 23.65
N ILE A 73 -0.27 -4.70 22.99
CA ILE A 73 -1.03 -5.96 23.04
C ILE A 73 -0.87 -6.80 21.77
N TYR A 74 -0.68 -6.17 20.61
CA TYR A 74 -0.58 -6.89 19.34
C TYR A 74 0.16 -6.07 18.27
N PRO A 75 1.06 -6.67 17.45
CA PRO A 75 1.89 -5.95 16.47
C PRO A 75 1.10 -5.49 15.22
N GLY A 76 0.10 -4.63 15.40
CA GLY A 76 -0.85 -4.24 14.35
C GLY A 76 -0.22 -3.57 13.13
N ALA A 77 0.85 -2.78 13.29
CA ALA A 77 1.55 -2.18 12.14
C ALA A 77 2.25 -3.23 11.26
N VAL A 78 2.82 -4.28 11.87
CA VAL A 78 3.45 -5.38 11.13
C VAL A 78 2.40 -6.15 10.35
N GLU A 79 1.25 -6.44 10.98
CA GLU A 79 0.15 -7.08 10.27
C GLU A 79 -0.36 -6.20 9.13
N LEU A 80 -0.57 -4.90 9.35
CA LEU A 80 -1.00 -3.95 8.32
C LEU A 80 -0.07 -3.99 7.10
N MET A 81 1.26 -4.01 7.31
CA MET A 81 2.24 -4.14 6.21
C MET A 81 2.04 -5.42 5.41
N GLN A 82 1.83 -6.55 6.09
CA GLN A 82 1.57 -7.84 5.44
C GLN A 82 0.23 -7.83 4.68
N VAL A 83 -0.82 -7.20 5.23
CA VAL A 83 -2.10 -7.04 4.54
C VAL A 83 -1.92 -6.23 3.26
N ILE A 84 -1.18 -5.12 3.31
CA ILE A 84 -0.89 -4.29 2.14
C ILE A 84 -0.15 -5.09 1.08
N GLU A 85 0.92 -5.79 1.46
CA GLU A 85 1.72 -6.59 0.55
C GLU A 85 0.86 -7.64 -0.16
N GLU A 86 0.08 -8.41 0.59
CA GLU A 86 -0.80 -9.43 0.01
C GLU A 86 -1.88 -8.85 -0.90
N PHE A 87 -2.52 -7.74 -0.49
CA PHE A 87 -3.54 -7.10 -1.31
C PHE A 87 -2.95 -6.58 -2.63
N ILE A 88 -1.74 -6.02 -2.61
CA ILE A 88 -1.08 -5.60 -3.84
C ILE A 88 -0.80 -6.79 -4.77
N HIS A 89 -0.40 -7.94 -4.25
CA HIS A 89 -0.20 -9.13 -5.07
C HIS A 89 -1.50 -9.54 -5.77
N ILE A 90 -2.64 -9.49 -5.07
CA ILE A 90 -3.97 -9.77 -5.65
C ILE A 90 -4.27 -8.79 -6.80
N VAL A 91 -4.04 -7.49 -6.59
CA VAL A 91 -4.23 -6.47 -7.63
C VAL A 91 -3.31 -6.74 -8.83
N GLY A 92 -2.03 -7.04 -8.57
CA GLY A 92 -1.03 -7.32 -9.61
C GLY A 92 -1.37 -8.52 -10.49
N LEU A 93 -2.04 -9.53 -9.93
CA LEU A 93 -2.49 -10.71 -10.68
C LEU A 93 -3.58 -10.38 -11.72
N GLY A 94 -4.46 -9.41 -11.43
CA GLY A 94 -5.50 -8.94 -12.36
C GLY A 94 -5.03 -7.89 -13.37
N MET A 95 -3.82 -7.34 -13.22
CA MET A 95 -3.28 -6.34 -14.14
C MET A 95 -2.89 -6.97 -15.49
N LYS A 96 -2.90 -6.18 -16.58
CA LYS A 96 -2.31 -6.60 -17.85
C LYS A 96 -0.79 -6.43 -17.82
N ASP A 97 -0.09 -7.18 -18.66
CA ASP A 97 1.36 -7.03 -18.80
C ASP A 97 1.75 -5.58 -19.15
N PHE A 98 2.93 -5.17 -18.67
CA PHE A 98 3.51 -3.83 -18.79
C PHE A 98 2.69 -2.70 -18.11
N HIS A 99 1.63 -3.02 -17.38
CA HIS A 99 0.89 -2.01 -16.64
C HIS A 99 1.62 -1.59 -15.37
N ASN A 100 1.53 -0.30 -15.08
CA ASN A 100 2.09 0.33 -13.90
C ASN A 100 1.04 1.21 -13.23
N ALA A 101 0.42 0.69 -12.16
CA ALA A 101 -0.54 1.42 -11.36
C ALA A 101 0.20 2.20 -10.26
N TYR A 102 -0.17 3.48 -10.10
CA TYR A 102 0.28 4.30 -8.98
C TYR A 102 -0.92 4.71 -8.14
N LEU A 103 -0.79 4.47 -6.84
CA LEU A 103 -1.78 4.81 -5.82
C LEU A 103 -1.15 5.84 -4.92
N MET A 104 -1.85 6.94 -4.68
CA MET A 104 -1.30 8.09 -3.99
C MET A 104 -2.38 8.64 -3.08
N THR A 105 -2.04 8.78 -1.81
CA THR A 105 -2.92 9.28 -0.75
C THR A 105 -2.18 10.32 0.10
N GLY A 106 -2.80 10.80 1.17
CA GLY A 106 -2.14 11.70 2.12
C GLY A 106 -0.91 11.08 2.79
N ASN A 107 -0.96 9.78 3.10
CA ASN A 107 0.04 9.13 3.95
C ASN A 107 0.72 7.91 3.29
N LEU A 108 0.36 7.56 2.05
CA LEU A 108 0.83 6.36 1.37
C LEU A 108 0.94 6.57 -0.14
N VAL A 109 2.08 6.17 -0.72
CA VAL A 109 2.28 6.01 -2.16
C VAL A 109 2.64 4.55 -2.44
N ALA A 110 1.99 3.94 -3.42
CA ALA A 110 2.32 2.60 -3.89
C ALA A 110 2.44 2.56 -5.42
N SER A 111 3.36 1.74 -5.92
CA SER A 111 3.47 1.38 -7.33
C SER A 111 3.35 -0.14 -7.47
N ILE A 112 2.41 -0.55 -8.32
CA ILE A 112 2.17 -1.95 -8.65
C ILE A 112 2.53 -2.12 -10.12
N GLN A 113 3.51 -2.98 -10.41
CA GLN A 113 4.00 -3.19 -11.78
C GLN A 113 3.90 -4.67 -12.15
N ARG A 114 3.24 -4.92 -13.29
CA ARG A 114 3.24 -6.25 -13.90
C ARG A 114 4.23 -6.26 -15.06
N LEU A 115 5.37 -6.90 -14.83
CA LEU A 115 6.50 -6.90 -15.77
C LEU A 115 6.72 -8.33 -16.28
N PRO A 116 6.61 -8.56 -17.60
CA PRO A 116 7.01 -9.84 -18.16
C PRO A 116 8.47 -10.15 -17.84
N ALA A 117 8.79 -11.44 -17.68
CA ALA A 117 10.18 -11.85 -17.49
C ALA A 117 11.05 -11.32 -18.63
N LEU A 118 12.30 -10.94 -18.31
CA LEU A 118 13.28 -10.41 -19.27
C LEU A 118 12.92 -9.07 -19.93
N SER A 119 11.77 -8.46 -19.59
CA SER A 119 11.41 -7.16 -20.19
C SER A 119 12.01 -5.96 -19.48
N VAL A 120 12.62 -6.16 -18.30
CA VAL A 120 13.20 -5.08 -17.49
C VAL A 120 14.63 -4.78 -17.98
N MET A 121 14.77 -3.72 -18.78
CA MET A 121 16.04 -3.35 -19.41
C MET A 121 16.88 -2.37 -18.58
N THR A 122 16.27 -1.66 -17.63
CA THR A 122 16.88 -0.64 -16.78
C THR A 122 16.46 -0.82 -15.33
N ASP A 123 17.27 -0.32 -14.40
CA ASP A 123 16.90 -0.30 -12.98
C ASP A 123 15.62 0.51 -12.78
N ILE A 124 14.80 0.07 -11.82
CA ILE A 124 13.53 0.71 -11.50
C ILE A 124 13.77 1.66 -10.32
N ASN A 125 13.36 2.91 -10.48
CA ASN A 125 13.45 3.93 -9.44
C ASN A 125 12.07 4.17 -8.85
N PHE A 126 11.96 4.16 -7.53
CA PHE A 126 10.72 4.43 -6.82
C PHE A 126 10.95 5.32 -5.57
N PRO A 127 10.07 6.31 -5.32
CA PRO A 127 9.04 6.82 -6.21
C PRO A 127 9.64 7.51 -7.46
N MET A 128 8.93 7.46 -8.60
CA MET A 128 9.40 8.12 -9.83
C MET A 128 9.36 9.65 -9.68
N LYS A 129 10.53 10.30 -9.79
CA LYS A 129 10.63 11.77 -9.81
C LYS A 129 9.97 12.34 -11.07
N GLY A 130 9.30 13.49 -10.95
CA GLY A 130 8.66 14.18 -12.07
C GLY A 130 7.37 13.56 -12.60
N ARG A 131 6.82 12.53 -11.95
CA ARG A 131 5.50 11.98 -12.32
C ARG A 131 4.42 13.03 -12.08
N LYS A 132 3.69 13.40 -13.14
CA LYS A 132 2.52 14.29 -13.04
C LYS A 132 1.47 13.66 -12.11
N GLY A 133 0.98 14.45 -11.16
CA GLY A 133 0.01 13.97 -10.16
C GLY A 133 0.61 13.32 -8.91
N MET A 134 1.95 13.22 -8.80
CA MET A 134 2.59 12.81 -7.54
C MET A 134 2.23 13.77 -6.41
N VAL A 135 1.83 13.24 -5.26
CA VAL A 135 1.54 14.03 -4.06
C VAL A 135 2.78 14.79 -3.58
N ASP A 136 2.61 16.01 -3.07
CA ASP A 136 3.73 16.93 -2.86
C ASP A 136 4.76 16.42 -1.85
N TRP A 137 4.34 15.76 -0.78
CA TRP A 137 5.26 15.17 0.20
C TRP A 137 6.16 14.10 -0.43
N ALA A 138 5.61 13.22 -1.27
CA ALA A 138 6.38 12.19 -1.96
C ALA A 138 7.23 12.75 -3.11
N ARG A 139 6.75 13.81 -3.78
CA ARG A 139 7.51 14.50 -4.85
C ARG A 139 8.77 15.16 -4.30
N ASN A 140 8.66 15.75 -3.12
CA ASN A 140 9.73 16.50 -2.47
C ASN A 140 10.63 15.63 -1.59
N SER A 141 10.30 14.34 -1.41
CA SER A 141 11.14 13.41 -0.65
C SER A 141 12.49 13.15 -1.33
N GLU A 142 13.53 13.04 -0.51
CA GLU A 142 14.85 12.58 -0.94
C GLU A 142 14.95 11.05 -0.96
N ASP A 143 14.04 10.37 -0.25
CA ASP A 143 14.01 8.91 -0.17
C ASP A 143 13.67 8.30 -1.52
N LYS A 144 14.47 7.30 -1.89
CA LYS A 144 14.25 6.51 -3.09
C LYS A 144 14.86 5.14 -2.92
N VAL A 145 14.26 4.16 -3.57
CA VAL A 145 14.83 2.85 -3.77
C VAL A 145 15.16 2.67 -5.25
N VAL A 146 16.33 2.11 -5.52
CA VAL A 146 16.76 1.66 -6.84
C VAL A 146 16.72 0.14 -6.84
N ILE A 147 15.88 -0.44 -7.68
CA ILE A 147 15.74 -1.87 -7.83
C ILE A 147 16.56 -2.30 -9.05
N PRO A 148 17.64 -3.07 -8.85
CA PRO A 148 18.50 -3.48 -9.95
C PRO A 148 17.75 -4.38 -10.93
N LYS A 149 17.86 -4.12 -12.24
CA LYS A 149 17.21 -4.95 -13.27
C LYS A 149 17.58 -6.44 -13.19
N GLY A 150 18.77 -6.73 -12.63
CA GLY A 150 19.30 -8.08 -12.47
C GLY A 150 18.43 -9.01 -11.63
N ILE A 151 17.57 -8.47 -10.75
CA ILE A 151 16.65 -9.30 -9.95
C ILE A 151 15.51 -9.92 -10.76
N PHE A 152 15.23 -9.36 -11.96
CA PHE A 152 14.19 -9.84 -12.87
C PHE A 152 14.69 -10.86 -13.89
N LEU A 153 15.97 -11.25 -13.79
CA LEU A 153 16.52 -12.32 -14.61
C LEU A 153 15.99 -13.67 -14.09
N PRO A 154 15.43 -14.51 -14.96
CA PRO A 154 14.87 -15.79 -14.54
C PRO A 154 15.97 -16.71 -14.01
N GLN A 155 15.79 -17.26 -12.81
CA GLN A 155 16.55 -18.44 -12.37
C GLN A 155 16.00 -19.74 -13.02
N SER A 156 14.76 -19.71 -13.52
CA SER A 156 14.16 -20.77 -14.34
C SER A 156 13.04 -20.19 -15.23
N ALA A 157 12.93 -20.70 -16.46
CA ALA A 157 12.10 -20.13 -17.51
C ALA A 157 10.59 -20.23 -17.21
N GLY A 158 9.84 -19.15 -17.49
CA GLY A 158 8.41 -19.24 -17.84
C GLY A 158 7.37 -18.55 -16.97
N LYS A 159 7.73 -17.68 -16.01
CA LYS A 159 6.72 -16.93 -15.21
C LYS A 159 6.94 -15.42 -15.26
N SER A 160 5.87 -14.64 -15.46
CA SER A 160 5.89 -13.18 -15.30
C SER A 160 6.36 -12.81 -13.89
N VAL A 161 7.15 -11.74 -13.76
CA VAL A 161 7.64 -11.28 -12.47
C VAL A 161 6.77 -10.12 -12.00
N TYR A 162 6.26 -10.21 -10.78
CA TYR A 162 5.50 -9.14 -10.15
C TYR A 162 6.47 -8.27 -9.36
N THR A 163 6.33 -6.95 -9.44
CA THR A 163 7.03 -6.08 -8.50
C THR A 163 6.11 -5.08 -7.87
N VAL A 164 6.24 -5.02 -6.55
CA VAL A 164 5.41 -4.26 -5.64
C VAL A 164 6.31 -3.29 -4.91
N TYR A 165 5.94 -2.02 -4.94
CA TYR A 165 6.68 -0.98 -4.25
C TYR A 165 5.72 -0.17 -3.39
N ILE A 166 6.05 -0.06 -2.11
CA ILE A 166 5.27 0.71 -1.14
C ILE A 166 6.21 1.74 -0.53
N TYR A 167 5.82 3.00 -0.58
CA TYR A 167 6.46 4.10 0.15
C TYR A 167 5.43 4.68 1.10
N ILE A 168 5.61 4.36 2.38
CA ILE A 168 4.74 4.86 3.43
C ILE A 168 5.34 6.16 3.94
N ASN A 169 4.50 7.18 4.06
CA ASN A 169 4.91 8.38 4.74
C ASN A 169 4.99 8.08 6.24
N THR A 170 6.16 7.68 6.72
CA THR A 170 6.46 7.84 8.14
C THR A 170 6.98 9.26 8.26
N ILE A 171 6.12 10.27 8.43
CA ILE A 171 6.64 11.58 8.84
C ILE A 171 7.10 11.43 10.30
N PRO A 172 8.39 11.65 10.59
CA PRO A 172 8.78 12.46 11.71
C PRO A 172 9.12 13.84 11.13
N SER A 173 8.35 14.87 11.47
CA SER A 173 8.81 16.23 11.29
C SER A 173 8.55 16.99 12.57
N GLU A 174 9.52 16.88 13.46
CA GLU A 174 9.95 18.02 14.24
C GLU A 174 10.12 19.22 13.29
N LYS A 175 9.11 20.08 13.27
CA LYS A 175 9.19 21.51 12.98
C LYS A 175 8.21 22.14 13.98
N GLY A 176 8.64 22.46 15.19
CA GLY A 176 9.64 23.48 15.47
C GLY A 176 8.88 24.64 16.09
N HIS A 177 8.70 24.60 17.41
CA HIS A 177 8.33 25.79 18.16
C HIS A 177 9.48 26.79 18.06
N GLY A 178 9.25 27.87 17.33
CA GLY A 178 10.06 29.08 17.26
C GLY A 178 9.15 30.25 17.03
#